data_AF-A0A8T5GZP0-F1
#
_entry.id   AF-A0A8T5GZP0-F1
#
_cell.length_a   1.000
_cell.length_b   1.000
_cell.length_c   1.000
_cell.angle_alpha   90.00
_cell.angle_beta   90.00
_cell.angle_gamma   90.00
#
_symmetry.space_group_name_H-M   'P 1'
#
loop_
_entity.id
_entity.type
_entity.pdbx_description
1 polymer ?
#
loop_
_entity_poly.entity_id
_entity_poly.type
_entity_poly.pdbx_seq_one_letter_code
_entity_poly.pdbx_strand_id
1 'polypeptide(L)' 'MNVAEEKIATWVEETITKLEIITQNIGRQWKVEAKHLEKVKWYSPHTRHVVLDVYCSE' A
#
# COMPACT_ATOMS: atom_id res chain seq x y z
N MET A 1 -2.85 3.04 7.37
CA MET A 1 -2.53 4.42 6.94
C MET A 1 -3.81 5.23 6.82
N ASN A 2 -3.82 6.54 7.12
CA ASN A 2 -4.97 7.40 6.85
C ASN A 2 -4.83 8.01 5.45
N VAL A 3 -5.82 7.79 4.58
CA VAL A 3 -5.76 8.18 3.18
C VAL A 3 -7.09 8.82 2.78
N ALA A 4 -7.02 9.91 2.01
CA ALA A 4 -8.22 10.50 1.40
C ALA A 4 -8.92 9.45 0.53
N GLU A 5 -10.24 9.28 0.68
CA GLU A 5 -10.95 8.13 0.11
C GLU A 5 -10.81 8.04 -1.41
N GLU A 6 -10.86 9.19 -2.08
CA GLU A 6 -10.65 9.33 -3.53
C GLU A 6 -9.23 8.95 -4.00
N LYS A 7 -8.23 9.01 -3.11
CA LYS A 7 -6.81 8.75 -3.43
C LYS A 7 -6.36 7.34 -3.06
N ILE A 8 -7.24 6.50 -2.52
CA ILE A 8 -6.86 5.17 -2.04
C ILE A 8 -6.24 4.32 -3.16
N ALA A 9 -6.78 4.35 -4.38
CA ALA A 9 -6.25 3.58 -5.50
C ALA A 9 -4.82 4.00 -5.86
N THR A 10 -4.59 5.30 -6.06
CA THR A 10 -3.25 5.85 -6.32
C THR A 10 -2.28 5.57 -5.17
N TRP A 11 -2.76 5.65 -3.92
CA TRP A 11 -1.93 5.34 -2.76
C TRP A 11 -1.48 3.87 -2.74
N VAL A 12 -2.31 2.92 -3.19
CA VAL A 12 -1.91 1.50 -3.31
C VAL A 12 -0.78 1.36 -4.32
N GLU A 13 -0.94 1.92 -5.53
CA GLU A 13 0.07 1.85 -6.59
C GLU A 13 1.40 2.44 -6.13
N GLU A 14 1.37 3.66 -5.56
CA GLU A 14 2.58 4.31 -5.02
C GLU A 14 3.21 3.50 -3.90
N THR A 15 2.42 2.85 -3.05
CA THR A 15 2.93 2.05 -1.94
C THR A 15 3.66 0.81 -2.46
N ILE A 16 3.11 0.12 -3.46
CA ILE A 16 3.78 -1.02 -4.10
C ILE A 16 5.09 -0.57 -4.74
N THR A 17 5.09 0.51 -5.54
CA THR A 17 6.32 1.03 -6.15
C THR A 17 7.36 1.42 -5.10
N LYS A 18 6.95 2.08 -4.00
CA LYS A 18 7.86 2.41 -2.90
C LYS A 18 8.44 1.17 -2.24
N LEU A 19 7.65 0.14 -2.01
CA LEU A 19 8.12 -1.13 -1.45
C LEU A 19 9.11 -1.82 -2.38
N GLU A 20 8.86 -1.85 -3.69
CA GLU A 20 9.80 -2.40 -4.68
C GLU A 20 11.12 -1.63 -4.73
N ILE A 21 11.09 -0.30 -4.65
CA ILE A 21 12.32 0.51 -4.56
C ILE A 21 13.08 0.18 -3.27
N ILE A 22 12.37 0.01 -2.15
CA ILE A 22 13.00 -0.35 -0.87
C ILE A 22 13.65 -1.74 -0.96
N THR A 23 12.96 -2.73 -1.54
CA THR A 23 13.51 -4.10 -1.68
C THR A 23 14.77 -4.09 -2.54
N GLN A 24 14.75 -3.37 -3.67
CA GLN A 24 15.92 -3.19 -4.52
C GLN A 24 17.09 -2.54 -3.77
N ASN A 25 16.83 -1.49 -2.98
CA ASN A 25 17.86 -0.78 -2.21
C ASN A 25 18.50 -1.64 -1.11
N ILE A 26 17.79 -2.63 -0.57
CA ILE A 26 18.36 -3.59 0.39
C ILE A 26 19.00 -4.81 -0.29
N GLY A 27 19.14 -4.80 -1.62
CA GLY A 27 19.73 -5.88 -2.39
C GLY A 27 18.83 -7.11 -2.55
N ARG A 28 17.51 -6.97 -2.35
CA ARG A 28 16.53 -8.06 -2.55
C ARG A 28 15.60 -7.73 -3.72
N GLN A 29 15.59 -8.54 -4.76
CA GLN A 29 14.72 -8.32 -5.92
C GLN A 29 13.31 -8.90 -5.70
N TRP A 30 12.69 -8.59 -4.57
CA TRP A 30 11.35 -9.09 -4.29
C TRP A 30 10.32 -8.40 -5.16
N LYS A 31 9.46 -9.20 -5.79
CA LYS A 31 8.21 -8.76 -6.39
C LYS A 31 7.19 -8.54 -5.27
N VAL A 32 6.57 -7.37 -5.24
CA VAL A 32 5.57 -6.99 -4.24
C VAL A 32 4.21 -6.91 -4.90
N GLU A 33 3.25 -7.73 -4.45
CA GLU A 33 1.89 -7.75 -5.00
C GLU A 33 0.87 -7.32 -3.95
N ALA A 34 -0.02 -6.40 -4.30
CA ALA A 34 -1.19 -6.09 -3.48
C ALA A 34 -2.16 -7.27 -3.48
N LYS A 35 -2.48 -7.83 -2.31
CA LYS A 35 -3.43 -8.95 -2.16
C LYS A 35 -4.79 -8.51 -1.69
N HIS A 36 -4.83 -7.64 -0.69
CA HIS A 36 -6.09 -7.17 -0.12
C HIS A 36 -5.96 -5.75 0.40
N LEU A 37 -7.00 -4.96 0.19
CA LEU A 37 -7.09 -3.61 0.71
C LEU A 37 -8.32 -3.53 1.62
N GLU A 38 -8.07 -3.34 2.91
CA GLU A 38 -9.10 -3.26 3.93
C GLU A 38 -9.37 -1.80 4.33
N LYS A 39 -10.64 -1.38 4.27
CA LYS A 39 -11.07 -0.04 4.74
C LYS A 39 -11.60 -0.14 6.17
N VAL A 40 -10.69 -0.17 7.13
CA VAL A 40 -10.95 -0.45 8.56
C VAL A 40 -11.99 0.49 9.20
N LYS A 41 -11.79 1.80 9.10
CA LYS A 41 -12.69 2.80 9.71
C LYS A 41 -12.55 4.17 9.07
N TRP A 42 -13.54 5.03 9.29
CA TRP A 42 -13.37 6.47 9.05
C TRP A 42 -12.41 7.05 10.07
N TYR A 43 -11.41 7.79 9.57
CA TYR A 43 -10.52 8.57 10.41
C TYR A 43 -11.05 9.99 10.60
N SER A 44 -11.56 10.59 9.53
CA SER A 44 -12.22 11.90 9.48
C SER A 44 -13.11 11.98 8.23
N PRO A 45 -13.91 13.04 8.01
CA PRO A 45 -14.63 13.22 6.76
C PRO A 45 -13.68 13.07 5.56
N HIS A 46 -14.11 12.28 4.57
CA HIS A 46 -13.36 11.97 3.34
C HIS A 46 -12.01 11.27 3.53
N THR A 47 -11.65 10.82 4.74
CA THR A 47 -10.38 10.12 5.01
C THR A 47 -10.64 8.77 5.68
N ARG A 48 -10.14 7.70 5.07
CA ARG A 48 -10.23 6.32 5.55
C ARG A 48 -8.92 5.87 6.16
N HIS A 49 -9.00 5.17 7.30
CA HIS A 49 -7.90 4.34 7.75
C HIS A 49 -7.94 3.03 6.96
N VAL A 50 -6.88 2.75 6.20
CA VAL A 50 -6.75 1.57 5.35
C VAL A 50 -5.57 0.70 5.76
N VAL A 51 -5.68 -0.60 5.52
CA VAL A 51 -4.61 -1.59 5.63
C VAL A 51 -4.45 -2.23 4.26
N LEU A 52 -3.21 -2.33 3.77
CA LEU A 52 -2.87 -2.98 2.51
C LEU A 52 -2.04 -4.21 2.84
N ASP A 53 -2.61 -5.38 2.56
CA ASP A 53 -1.90 -6.65 2.66
C ASP A 53 -1.13 -6.88 1.37
N VAL A 54 0.18 -7.09 1.50
CA VAL A 54 1.08 -7.33 0.38
C VAL A 54 1.73 -8.70 0.51
N TYR A 55 1.94 -9.33 -0.64
CA TYR A 55 2.71 -10.56 -0.75
C TYR A 55 4.05 -10.24 -1.40
N CYS A 56 5.14 -10.60 -0.74
CA CYS A 56 6.49 -10.47 -1.27
C CYS A 56 7.01 -11.85 -1.67
N SER A 57 7.46 -11.98 -2.92
CA SER A 57 8.11 -13.20 -3.43
C SER A 57 9.43 -12.88 -4.11
N GLU A 58 10.34 -13.84 -4.12
CA GLU A 58 11.62 -13.79 -4.85
C GLU A 58 11.45 -14.09 -6.35
#